data_AF-A0A6S7KDE0-F1
#
_entry.id   AF-A0A6S7KDE0-F1
#
_cell.length_a   1.000
_cell.length_b   1.000
_cell.length_c   1.000
_cell.angle_alpha   90.00
_cell.angle_beta   90.00
_cell.angle_gamma   90.00
#
_symmetry.space_group_name_H-M   'P 1'
#
loop_
_entity.id
_entity.type
_entity.pdbx_description
1 polymer ?
#
loop_
_entity_poly.entity_id
_entity_poly.type
_entity_poly.pdbx_seq_one_letter_code
_entity_poly.pdbx_strand_id
1 'polypeptide(L)'
;IGKDAAQWMVDSGKIKGVGLDVRSLDRGQSKDFFAHQILLSNELFGLENVKNIEKLPARGAIVYVSPMKIKGGTGGPTRIFAQTDPVARSSHQTASIVLLLSIVFAIFFM
;
A
#
# COMPACT_ATOMS: atom_id res chain seq x y z
N ILE A 1 -10.39 0.33 -5.93
CA ILE A 1 -10.78 -0.92 -5.24
C ILE A 1 -12.17 -1.30 -5.74
N GLY A 2 -12.40 -2.57 -6.08
CA GLY A 2 -13.73 -3.05 -6.50
C GLY A 2 -14.67 -3.29 -5.32
N LYS A 3 -15.98 -3.32 -5.55
CA LYS A 3 -16.99 -3.53 -4.49
C LYS A 3 -16.74 -4.81 -3.69
N ASP A 4 -16.55 -5.93 -4.38
CA ASP A 4 -16.35 -7.23 -3.73
C ASP A 4 -15.04 -7.28 -2.94
N ALA A 5 -13.99 -6.62 -3.45
CA ALA A 5 -12.73 -6.51 -2.73
C ALA A 5 -12.88 -5.66 -1.46
N ALA A 6 -13.60 -4.54 -1.51
CA ALA A 6 -13.86 -3.71 -0.34
C ALA A 6 -14.67 -4.49 0.71
N GLN A 7 -15.69 -5.24 0.28
CA GLN A 7 -16.49 -6.07 1.18
C GLN A 7 -15.65 -7.15 1.85
N TRP A 8 -14.84 -7.88 1.07
CA TRP A 8 -13.94 -8.89 1.61
C TRP A 8 -12.95 -8.31 2.63
N MET A 9 -12.44 -7.09 2.40
CA MET A 9 -11.52 -6.45 3.35
C MET A 9 -12.18 -6.21 4.71
N VAL A 10 -13.43 -5.74 4.72
CA VAL A 10 -14.24 -5.56 5.92
C VAL A 10 -14.51 -6.92 6.59
N ASP A 11 -15.05 -7.88 5.83
CA ASP A 11 -15.44 -9.20 6.34
C ASP A 11 -14.26 -9.98 6.92
N SER A 12 -13.04 -9.72 6.43
CA SER A 12 -11.83 -10.36 6.95
C SER A 12 -11.53 -10.00 8.41
N GLY A 13 -11.98 -8.82 8.88
CA GLY A 13 -11.66 -8.25 10.20
C GLY A 13 -10.18 -7.94 10.47
N LYS A 14 -9.29 -8.23 9.50
CA LYS A 14 -7.83 -8.15 9.64
C LYS A 14 -7.24 -6.83 9.17
N ILE A 15 -7.98 -6.09 8.35
CA ILE A 15 -7.52 -4.86 7.72
C ILE A 15 -8.00 -3.67 8.54
N LYS A 16 -7.08 -2.73 8.82
CA LYS A 16 -7.37 -1.49 9.56
C LYS A 16 -7.41 -0.25 8.67
N GLY A 17 -6.84 -0.34 7.48
CA GLY A 17 -6.87 0.71 6.49
C GLY A 17 -6.20 0.28 5.19
N VAL A 18 -6.39 1.06 4.14
CA VAL A 18 -5.89 0.77 2.79
C VAL A 18 -5.14 1.96 2.23
N GLY A 19 -3.98 1.72 1.62
CA GLY A 19 -3.17 2.75 0.98
C GLY A 19 -2.94 2.48 -0.50
N LEU A 20 -2.92 3.55 -1.30
CA LEU A 20 -2.74 3.52 -2.76
C LEU A 20 -1.98 4.75 -3.25
N ASP A 21 -1.29 4.60 -4.37
CA ASP A 21 -0.51 5.64 -5.05
C ASP A 21 -1.33 6.50 -6.02
N VAL A 22 -2.66 6.42 -5.95
CA VAL A 22 -3.60 7.21 -6.74
C VAL A 22 -4.47 8.09 -5.86
N ARG A 23 -5.23 9.00 -6.51
CA ARG A 23 -6.03 10.05 -5.87
C ARG A 23 -7.38 9.60 -5.30
N SER A 24 -7.72 8.32 -5.37
CA SER A 24 -9.04 7.85 -4.92
C SER A 24 -9.04 6.35 -4.63
N LEU A 25 -9.68 5.93 -3.53
CA LEU A 25 -9.98 4.51 -3.27
C LEU A 25 -10.83 3.88 -4.38
N ASP A 26 -11.64 4.69 -5.05
CA ASP A 26 -12.53 4.28 -6.13
C ASP A 26 -11.94 4.54 -7.51
N ARG A 27 -12.50 3.86 -8.51
CA ARG A 27 -12.16 4.14 -9.91
C ARG A 27 -12.55 5.59 -10.22
N GLY A 28 -11.66 6.36 -10.87
CA GLY A 28 -11.87 7.80 -11.05
C GLY A 28 -13.13 8.22 -11.84
N GLN A 29 -13.73 7.32 -12.63
CA GLN A 29 -15.01 7.56 -13.33
C GLN A 29 -16.24 7.09 -12.54
N SER A 30 -16.04 6.51 -11.35
CA SER A 30 -17.12 6.04 -10.49
C SER A 30 -17.98 7.22 -10.03
N LYS A 31 -19.29 7.02 -10.03
CA LYS A 31 -20.25 7.95 -9.40
C LYS A 31 -20.80 7.41 -8.08
N ASP A 32 -20.59 6.12 -7.82
CA ASP A 32 -21.19 5.42 -6.69
C ASP A 32 -20.24 5.33 -5.50
N PHE A 33 -18.91 5.47 -5.70
CA PHE A 33 -17.91 5.46 -4.64
C PHE A 33 -18.03 4.29 -3.63
N PHE A 34 -18.32 3.08 -4.14
CA PHE A 34 -18.56 1.91 -3.30
C PHE A 34 -17.39 1.58 -2.36
N ALA A 35 -16.14 1.80 -2.79
CA ALA A 35 -15.00 1.54 -1.93
C ALA A 35 -14.97 2.50 -0.73
N HIS A 36 -15.19 3.81 -0.96
CA HIS A 36 -15.31 4.76 0.15
C HIS A 36 -16.46 4.40 1.08
N GLN A 37 -17.65 4.12 0.52
CA GLN A 37 -18.83 3.82 1.33
C GLN A 37 -18.60 2.59 2.22
N ILE A 38 -18.12 1.48 1.64
CA ILE A 38 -17.93 0.23 2.37
C ILE A 38 -16.80 0.35 3.39
N LEU A 39 -15.63 0.87 2.99
CA LEU A 39 -14.46 0.90 3.87
C LEU A 39 -14.64 1.91 5.02
N LEU A 40 -15.03 3.15 4.72
CA LEU A 40 -15.10 4.21 5.71
C LEU A 40 -16.25 4.02 6.71
N SER A 41 -17.39 3.47 6.27
CA SER A 41 -18.50 3.16 7.18
C SER A 41 -18.19 2.03 8.17
N ASN A 42 -17.18 1.21 7.87
CA ASN A 42 -16.70 0.13 8.74
C ASN A 42 -15.38 0.51 9.46
N GLU A 43 -15.11 1.81 9.62
CA GLU A 43 -13.96 2.34 10.37
C GLU A 43 -12.58 1.96 9.79
N LEU A 44 -12.51 1.52 8.53
CA LEU A 44 -11.23 1.35 7.84
C LEU A 44 -10.84 2.69 7.21
N PHE A 45 -9.64 3.18 7.52
CA PHE A 45 -9.15 4.44 6.94
C PHE A 45 -8.54 4.24 5.54
N GLY A 46 -8.54 5.31 4.74
CA GLY A 46 -7.91 5.35 3.42
C GLY A 46 -6.67 6.25 3.39
N LEU A 47 -5.62 5.85 2.68
CA LEU A 47 -4.45 6.66 2.37
C LEU A 47 -4.31 6.79 0.85
N GLU A 48 -4.38 8.01 0.37
CA GLU A 48 -4.29 8.32 -1.07
C GLU A 48 -2.96 9.00 -1.38
N ASN A 49 -2.50 8.85 -2.62
CA ASN A 49 -1.23 9.41 -3.10
C ASN A 49 -0.01 8.93 -2.29
N VAL A 50 -0.03 7.69 -1.81
CA VAL A 50 1.10 7.06 -1.13
C VAL A 50 2.23 6.83 -2.13
N LYS A 51 3.48 7.08 -1.73
CA LYS A 51 4.65 6.95 -2.62
C LYS A 51 5.72 6.05 -2.01
N ASN A 52 6.58 5.49 -2.85
CA ASN A 52 7.68 4.59 -2.49
C ASN A 52 7.23 3.21 -1.96
N ILE A 53 6.05 2.75 -2.36
CA ILE A 53 5.48 1.45 -1.92
C ILE A 53 6.36 0.29 -2.40
N GLU A 54 7.02 0.46 -3.55
CA GLU A 54 7.97 -0.49 -4.14
C GLU A 54 9.24 -0.73 -3.28
N LYS A 55 9.49 0.13 -2.28
CA LYS A 55 10.62 -0.01 -1.35
C LYS A 55 10.26 -0.83 -0.11
N LEU A 56 8.99 -1.23 0.03
CA LEU A 56 8.50 -2.00 1.17
C LEU A 56 8.49 -3.49 0.84
N PRO A 57 8.81 -4.37 1.81
CA PRO A 57 8.57 -5.79 1.64
C PRO A 57 7.06 -6.07 1.61
N ALA A 58 6.67 -7.16 0.95
CA ALA A 58 5.26 -7.56 0.86
C ALA A 58 4.58 -7.75 2.23
N ARG A 59 5.35 -8.11 3.27
CA ARG A 59 4.88 -8.29 4.67
C ARG A 59 5.98 -7.90 5.67
N GLY A 60 5.57 -7.60 6.90
CA GLY A 60 6.48 -7.38 8.03
C GLY A 60 6.96 -5.93 8.23
N ALA A 61 6.57 -4.99 7.36
CA ALA A 61 6.79 -3.57 7.61
C ALA A 61 5.81 -3.03 8.66
N ILE A 62 6.29 -2.10 9.49
CA ILE A 62 5.43 -1.31 10.38
C ILE A 62 5.20 0.04 9.72
N VAL A 63 3.94 0.38 9.46
CA VAL A 63 3.55 1.65 8.85
C VAL A 63 3.01 2.58 9.94
N TYR A 64 3.57 3.79 10.00
CA TYR A 64 3.14 4.86 10.87
C TYR A 64 2.35 5.88 10.05
N VAL A 65 1.13 6.18 10.52
CA VAL A 65 0.20 7.12 9.89
C VAL A 65 -0.09 8.21 10.91
N SER A 66 0.44 9.42 10.68
CA SER A 66 0.29 10.55 11.60
C SER A 66 -0.53 11.65 10.94
N PRO A 67 -1.88 11.59 10.99
CA PRO A 67 -2.73 12.62 10.43
C PRO A 67 -2.70 13.89 11.27
N MET A 68 -2.97 15.04 10.65
CA MET A 68 -3.17 16.29 11.38
C MET A 68 -4.41 16.19 12.29
N LYS A 69 -4.30 16.68 13.53
CA LYS A 69 -5.41 16.68 14.50
C LYS A 69 -6.39 17.83 14.22
N ILE A 70 -7.31 17.60 13.29
CA ILE A 70 -8.33 18.57 12.88
C ILE A 70 -9.62 18.32 13.66
N LYS A 71 -10.11 19.32 14.41
CA LYS A 71 -11.36 19.21 15.18
C LYS A 71 -12.55 18.97 14.24
N GLY A 72 -13.25 17.84 14.41
CA GLY A 72 -14.38 17.46 13.56
C GLY A 72 -13.99 17.08 12.13
N GLY A 73 -12.70 16.86 11.84
CA GLY A 73 -12.23 16.49 10.52
C GLY A 73 -12.63 15.07 10.14
N THR A 74 -13.07 14.89 8.90
CA THR A 74 -13.34 13.57 8.28
C THR A 74 -12.09 12.97 7.64
N GLY A 75 -11.03 13.77 7.50
CA GLY A 75 -9.74 13.40 6.93
C GLY A 75 -8.80 14.60 6.95
N GLY A 76 -7.54 14.38 6.57
CA GLY A 76 -6.56 15.46 6.48
C GLY A 76 -5.21 14.97 5.97
N PRO A 77 -4.32 15.89 5.57
CA PRO A 77 -2.95 15.55 5.20
C PRO A 77 -2.25 14.78 6.32
N THR A 78 -1.45 13.80 5.94
CA THR A 78 -0.72 12.94 6.88
C THR A 78 0.70 12.72 6.41
N ARG A 79 1.62 12.61 7.37
CA ARG A 79 2.95 12.07 7.10
C ARG A 79 2.92 10.57 7.35
N ILE A 80 3.12 9.80 6.29
CA ILE A 80 3.26 8.34 6.34
C ILE A 80 4.75 8.01 6.26
N PHE A 81 5.19 7.07 7.09
CA PHE A 81 6.52 6.49 7.01
C PHE A 81 6.46 5.03 7.47
N ALA A 82 7.44 4.24 7.03
CA ALA A 82 7.49 2.83 7.35
C ALA A 82 8.85 2.44 7.89
N GLN A 83 8.83 1.58 8.91
CA GLN A 83 10.00 0.88 9.40
C GLN A 83 10.01 -0.52 8.77
N THR A 84 11.15 -0.89 8.21
CA THR A 84 11.39 -2.20 7.60
C THR A 84 12.52 -2.89 8.34
N ASP A 85 12.43 -4.20 8.49
CA ASP A 85 13.55 -5.00 8.99
C ASP A 85 14.74 -4.88 8.01
N PRO A 86 15.97 -4.60 8.49
CA PRO A 86 17.16 -4.58 7.63
C PRO A 86 17.29 -5.80 6.71
N VAL A 87 16.89 -6.99 7.16
CA VAL A 87 16.94 -8.22 6.37
C VAL A 87 15.93 -8.21 5.21
N ALA A 88 14.76 -7.62 5.41
CA ALA A 88 13.73 -7.51 4.37
C ALA A 88 14.11 -6.49 3.27
N ARG A 89 14.98 -5.53 3.58
CA ARG A 89 15.54 -4.58 2.60
C ARG A 89 16.56 -5.21 1.67
N SER A 90 17.38 -6.14 2.17
CA SER A 90 18.45 -6.76 1.37
C SER A 90 17.91 -7.73 0.33
N SER A 91 16.76 -8.38 0.56
CA SER A 91 16.14 -9.35 -0.36
C SER A 91 15.75 -8.72 -1.71
N HIS A 92 15.27 -7.47 -1.71
CA HIS A 92 14.92 -6.75 -2.94
C HIS A 92 16.18 -6.36 -3.75
N GLN A 93 17.30 -6.04 -3.09
CA GLN A 93 18.55 -5.74 -3.79
C GLN A 93 19.28 -7.00 -4.28
N THR A 94 19.23 -8.08 -3.51
CA THR A 94 19.84 -9.36 -3.92
C THR A 94 19.14 -9.98 -5.12
N ALA A 95 17.81 -9.89 -5.22
CA ALA A 95 17.08 -10.38 -6.39
C ALA A 95 17.52 -9.70 -7.71
N SER A 96 17.73 -8.38 -7.70
CA SER A 96 18.19 -7.64 -8.89
C SER A 96 19.63 -7.98 -9.29
N ILE A 97 20.53 -8.22 -8.32
CA ILE A 97 21.92 -8.60 -8.57
C ILE A 97 22.01 -10.04 -9.11
N VAL A 98 21.25 -10.98 -8.55
CA VAL A 98 21.23 -12.38 -9.01
C VAL A 98 20.68 -12.47 -10.44
N LEU A 99 19.63 -11.71 -10.75
CA LEU A 99 19.09 -11.65 -12.11
C LEU A 99 20.11 -11.10 -13.11
N LEU A 100 20.81 -10.01 -12.76
CA LEU A 100 21.86 -9.44 -13.60
C LEU A 100 23.03 -10.43 -13.82
N LEU A 101 23.47 -11.12 -12.77
CA LEU A 101 24.55 -12.12 -12.85
C LEU A 101 24.15 -13.33 -13.70
N SER A 102 22.90 -13.79 -13.60
CA SER A 102 22.40 -14.91 -14.43
C SER A 102 22.31 -14.55 -15.91
N ILE A 103 21.95 -13.30 -16.25
CA ILE A 103 21.94 -12.81 -17.63
C ILE A 103 23.37 -12.68 -18.17
N VAL A 104 24.31 -12.13 -17.40
CA VAL A 104 25.72 -12.04 -17.80
C VAL A 104 26.33 -13.44 -17.98
N PHE A 105 26.03 -14.38 -17.09
CA PHE A 105 26.49 -15.76 -17.20
C PHE A 105 25.94 -16.45 -18.46
N ALA A 106 24.66 -16.26 -18.78
CA ALA A 106 24.06 -16.79 -20.01
C ALA A 106 24.64 -16.18 -21.30
N ILE A 107 25.01 -14.90 -21.28
CA ILE A 107 25.63 -14.22 -22.44
C ILE A 107 27.08 -14.68 -22.67
N PHE A 108 27.84 -14.94 -21.61
CA PHE A 108 29.25 -15.35 -21.71
C PHE A 108 29.48 -16.86 -21.92
N PHE A 109 28.47 -17.69 -21.66
CA PHE A 109 28.55 -19.16 -21.79
C PHE A 109 27.65 -19.75 -22.90
N MET A 110 27.21 -18.94 -23.86
CA MET A 110 26.66 -19.37 -25.16
C MET A 110 27.67 -19.08 -26.27
#